data_AF-A0A518ERZ2-F1
#
_entry.id   AF-A0A518ERZ2-F1
#
_cell.length_a   1.000
_cell.length_b   1.000
_cell.length_c   1.000
_cell.angle_alpha   90.00
_cell.angle_beta   90.00
_cell.angle_gamma   90.00
#
_symmetry.space_group_name_H-M   'P 1'
#
loop_
_entity.id
_entity.type
_entity.pdbx_description
1 polymer ?
#
loop_
_entity_poly.entity_id
_entity_poly.type
_entity_poly.pdbx_seq_one_letter_code
_entity_poly.pdbx_strand_id
1 'polypeptide(L)'
;MRAPQKHTRNQGFTLVELVVVVLIITVLAGMVVPVASKVFDREARKATSAEMQAVDEAVRLYFLDTGALPAAASALSTDPGGVTGWSGPYLSGGVGNGGASSTDFDRDGWQEPYQVAIAGDVWTLTSSGPDRTRGTGDDLVIDVDITRERRRVTDERLAVINLAIRLYNDDWLSPPSPQSPDPLSDTWSTAFAQLVARGYLANAATYQSDGWGDAFVRVGTSGPVVAVTSQNTGS
;
A
#
# COMPACT_ATOMS: atom_id res chain seq x y z
N MET A 1 50.57 -28.47 77.95
CA MET A 1 49.38 -29.15 77.40
C MET A 1 48.91 -28.36 76.18
N ARG A 2 49.02 -28.89 74.96
CA ARG A 2 48.55 -28.24 73.71
C ARG A 2 47.31 -28.99 73.21
N ALA A 3 46.22 -28.26 72.99
CA ALA A 3 44.95 -28.82 72.55
C ALA A 3 45.01 -29.38 71.11
N PRO A 4 44.28 -30.45 70.78
CA PRO A 4 44.27 -31.02 69.44
C PRO A 4 43.53 -30.10 68.45
N GLN A 5 44.20 -29.71 67.36
CA GLN A 5 43.58 -29.01 66.24
C GLN A 5 42.64 -29.96 65.48
N LYS A 6 41.35 -29.61 65.42
CA LYS A 6 40.35 -30.30 64.61
C LYS A 6 40.63 -30.00 63.13
N HIS A 7 41.15 -30.98 62.39
CA HIS A 7 41.20 -30.91 60.93
C HIS A 7 39.77 -30.97 60.39
N THR A 8 39.28 -29.85 59.83
CA THR A 8 38.06 -29.85 59.01
C THR A 8 38.36 -30.64 57.74
N ARG A 9 37.70 -31.79 57.59
CA ARG A 9 37.85 -32.65 56.41
C ARG A 9 37.26 -31.90 55.21
N ASN A 10 38.10 -31.34 54.35
CA ASN A 10 37.67 -30.86 53.05
C ASN A 10 37.08 -32.05 52.28
N GLN A 11 35.76 -32.08 52.16
CA GLN A 11 35.07 -33.00 51.27
C GLN A 11 35.29 -32.47 49.85
N GLY A 12 36.22 -33.08 49.12
CA GLY A 12 36.41 -32.81 47.70
C GLY A 12 35.23 -33.35 46.90
N PHE A 13 34.82 -32.60 45.88
CA PHE A 13 33.83 -33.03 44.88
C PHE A 13 34.24 -34.37 44.27
N THR A 14 33.28 -35.29 44.14
CA THR A 14 33.53 -36.56 43.47
C THR A 14 33.45 -36.39 41.95
N LEU A 15 34.25 -37.15 41.19
CA LEU A 15 34.19 -37.13 39.71
C LEU A 15 32.78 -37.47 39.21
N VAL A 16 32.09 -38.37 39.90
CA VAL A 16 30.72 -38.80 39.57
C VAL A 16 29.74 -37.63 39.64
N GLU A 17 29.88 -36.77 40.63
CA GLU A 17 29.02 -35.61 40.85
C GLU A 17 29.19 -34.57 39.74
N LEU A 18 30.43 -34.36 39.27
CA LEU A 18 30.67 -33.54 38.08
C LEU A 18 30.04 -34.17 36.83
N VAL A 19 30.22 -35.48 36.61
CA VAL A 19 29.69 -36.19 35.44
C VAL A 19 28.17 -36.11 35.36
N VAL A 20 27.46 -36.29 36.48
CA VAL A 20 25.99 -36.16 36.53
C VAL A 20 25.54 -34.73 36.21
N VAL A 21 26.24 -33.71 36.71
CA VAL A 21 25.91 -32.30 36.45
C VAL A 21 26.07 -31.96 34.96
N VAL A 22 27.19 -32.35 34.34
CA VAL A 22 27.39 -32.07 32.90
C VAL A 22 26.36 -32.83 32.06
N LEU A 23 25.98 -34.06 32.45
CA LEU A 23 24.96 -34.85 31.77
C LEU A 23 23.56 -34.22 31.85
N ILE A 24 23.20 -33.61 32.99
CA ILE A 24 21.93 -32.87 33.10
C ILE A 24 21.98 -31.59 32.25
N ILE A 25 23.10 -30.85 32.27
CA ILE A 25 23.27 -29.63 31.48
C ILE A 25 23.18 -29.93 29.97
N THR A 26 23.76 -31.03 29.48
CA THR A 26 23.70 -31.38 28.05
C THR A 26 22.28 -31.72 27.60
N VAL A 27 21.52 -32.46 28.41
CA VAL A 27 20.11 -32.77 28.13
C VAL A 27 19.27 -31.51 28.11
N LEU A 28 19.45 -30.62 29.10
CA LEU A 28 18.71 -29.35 29.18
C LEU A 28 19.08 -28.41 28.02
N ALA A 29 20.37 -28.27 27.70
CA ALA A 29 20.85 -27.43 26.62
C ALA A 29 20.29 -27.87 25.25
N GLY A 30 20.13 -29.17 25.02
CA GLY A 30 19.54 -29.71 23.78
C GLY A 30 18.07 -29.36 23.59
N MET A 31 17.30 -29.15 24.66
CA MET A 31 15.85 -28.87 24.57
C MET A 31 15.51 -27.38 24.39
N VAL A 32 16.37 -26.46 24.84
CA VAL A 32 16.08 -25.01 24.84
C VAL A 32 16.10 -24.39 23.44
N VAL A 33 17.01 -24.84 22.58
CA VAL A 33 17.24 -24.28 21.23
C VAL A 33 16.00 -24.29 20.32
N PRO A 34 15.30 -25.43 20.11
CA PRO A 34 14.15 -25.46 19.18
C PRO A 34 12.93 -24.71 19.70
N VAL A 35 12.75 -24.60 21.02
CA VAL A 35 11.63 -23.86 21.61
C VAL A 35 11.85 -22.35 21.45
N ALA A 36 13.07 -21.88 21.71
CA ALA A 36 13.41 -20.47 21.54
C ALA A 36 13.18 -20.00 20.10
N SER A 37 13.65 -20.76 19.10
CA SER A 37 13.47 -20.41 17.67
C SER A 37 12.00 -20.18 17.30
N LYS A 38 11.10 -21.08 17.71
CA LYS A 38 9.67 -20.96 17.39
C LYS A 38 9.01 -19.73 18.02
N VAL A 39 9.45 -19.35 19.21
CA VAL A 39 8.95 -18.15 19.89
C VAL A 39 9.46 -16.91 19.15
N PHE A 40 10.76 -16.86 18.83
CA PHE A 40 11.33 -15.76 18.03
C PHE A 40 10.61 -15.60 16.69
N ASP A 41 10.42 -16.69 15.94
CA ASP A 41 9.75 -16.64 14.63
C ASP A 41 8.31 -16.14 14.73
N ARG A 42 7.61 -16.50 15.81
CA ARG A 42 6.24 -16.04 16.04
C ARG A 42 6.19 -14.55 16.34
N GLU A 43 7.06 -14.06 17.22
CA GLU A 43 7.12 -12.63 17.56
C GLU A 43 7.61 -11.80 16.37
N ALA A 44 8.60 -12.30 15.62
CA ALA A 44 9.08 -11.70 14.38
C ALA A 44 7.97 -11.58 13.34
N ARG A 45 7.21 -12.65 13.07
CA ARG A 45 6.02 -12.61 12.19
C ARG A 45 5.02 -11.55 12.63
N LYS A 46 4.74 -11.47 13.93
CA LYS A 46 3.75 -10.54 14.48
C LYS A 46 4.21 -9.08 14.34
N ALA A 47 5.47 -8.78 14.68
CA ALA A 47 6.04 -7.45 14.51
C ALA A 47 6.05 -7.04 13.03
N THR A 48 6.56 -7.91 12.15
CA THR A 48 6.59 -7.72 10.70
C THR A 48 5.19 -7.45 10.15
N SER A 49 4.19 -8.23 10.55
CA SER A 49 2.80 -8.04 10.09
C SER A 49 2.24 -6.68 10.51
N ALA A 50 2.55 -6.20 11.73
CA ALA A 50 2.09 -4.91 12.22
C ALA A 50 2.78 -3.74 11.50
N GLU A 51 4.07 -3.86 11.25
CA GLU A 51 4.83 -2.88 10.45
C GLU A 51 4.32 -2.80 9.02
N MET A 52 4.12 -3.94 8.36
CA MET A 52 3.59 -3.99 7.00
C MET A 52 2.18 -3.37 6.91
N GLN A 53 1.33 -3.57 7.93
CA GLN A 53 0.02 -2.92 8.01
C GLN A 53 0.12 -1.39 8.12
N ALA A 54 1.07 -0.88 8.92
CA ALA A 54 1.30 0.56 9.00
C ALA A 54 1.78 1.14 7.66
N VAL A 55 2.60 0.39 6.90
CA VAL A 55 3.01 0.78 5.55
C VAL A 55 1.82 0.78 4.58
N ASP A 56 0.95 -0.23 4.61
CA ASP A 56 -0.29 -0.25 3.79
C ASP A 56 -1.16 0.98 4.06
N GLU A 57 -1.39 1.31 5.34
CA GLU A 57 -2.16 2.49 5.72
C GLU A 57 -1.51 3.78 5.20
N ALA A 58 -0.19 3.91 5.33
CA ALA A 58 0.52 5.07 4.82
C ALA A 58 0.45 5.20 3.29
N VAL A 59 0.54 4.10 2.55
CA VAL A 59 0.37 4.10 1.09
C VAL A 59 -1.04 4.53 0.70
N ARG A 60 -2.06 4.06 1.43
CA ARG A 60 -3.46 4.48 1.22
C ARG A 60 -3.67 5.96 1.52
N LEU A 61 -3.09 6.47 2.61
CA LEU A 61 -3.15 7.91 2.94
C LEU A 61 -2.47 8.76 1.86
N TYR A 62 -1.28 8.34 1.41
CA TYR A 62 -0.61 8.98 0.28
C TYR A 62 -1.51 9.02 -0.96
N PHE A 63 -2.20 7.92 -1.28
CA PHE A 63 -3.14 7.88 -2.41
C PHE A 63 -4.35 8.79 -2.21
N LEU A 64 -4.90 8.88 -1.00
CA LEU A 64 -6.03 9.78 -0.71
C LEU A 64 -5.67 11.25 -0.90
N ASP A 65 -4.45 11.63 -0.54
CA ASP A 65 -3.96 13.00 -0.60
C ASP A 65 -3.51 13.42 -2.00
N THR A 66 -2.81 12.52 -2.71
CA THR A 66 -2.16 12.82 -3.98
C THR A 66 -2.92 12.29 -5.21
N GLY A 67 -3.86 11.36 -5.01
CA GLY A 67 -4.57 10.66 -6.07
C GLY A 67 -3.73 9.61 -6.80
N ALA A 68 -2.48 9.38 -6.40
CA ALA A 68 -1.57 8.43 -7.03
C ALA A 68 -0.90 7.53 -5.99
N LEU A 69 -0.44 6.34 -6.39
CA LEU A 69 0.43 5.53 -5.54
C LEU A 69 1.82 6.17 -5.46
N PRO A 70 2.55 5.98 -4.35
CA PRO A 70 3.91 6.46 -4.22
C PRO A 70 4.82 5.72 -5.20
N ALA A 71 5.48 6.46 -6.10
CA ALA A 71 6.41 5.89 -7.09
C ALA A 71 7.72 5.34 -6.49
N ALA A 72 8.00 5.71 -5.24
CA ALA A 72 9.10 5.17 -4.45
C ALA A 72 8.67 5.15 -2.98
N ALA A 73 9.18 4.18 -2.21
CA ALA A 73 8.81 4.04 -0.80
C ALA A 73 9.28 5.23 0.06
N SER A 74 10.32 5.95 -0.37
CA SER A 74 10.78 7.18 0.26
C SER A 74 9.75 8.31 0.25
N ALA A 75 8.79 8.29 -0.69
CA ALA A 75 7.73 9.29 -0.77
C ALA A 75 6.74 9.23 0.42
N LEU A 76 6.78 8.13 1.20
CA LEU A 76 6.00 7.96 2.42
C LEU A 76 6.58 8.74 3.60
N SER A 77 7.89 8.96 3.63
CA SER A 77 8.58 9.60 4.75
C SER A 77 9.21 10.96 4.41
N THR A 78 9.45 11.22 3.13
CA THR A 78 10.05 12.46 2.64
C THR A 78 9.23 13.00 1.46
N ASP A 79 9.05 14.31 1.40
CA ASP A 79 8.40 14.97 0.26
C ASP A 79 9.16 14.63 -1.04
N PRO A 80 8.53 13.93 -2.00
CA PRO A 80 9.17 13.59 -3.27
C PRO A 80 9.41 14.80 -4.18
N GLY A 81 8.77 15.94 -3.90
CA GLY A 81 8.80 17.13 -4.74
C GLY A 81 7.97 16.97 -6.01
N GLY A 82 7.24 18.03 -6.39
CA GLY A 82 6.44 18.03 -7.63
C GLY A 82 5.16 17.19 -7.58
N VAL A 83 4.78 16.68 -6.41
CA VAL A 83 3.51 15.98 -6.19
C VAL A 83 2.51 16.95 -5.55
N THR A 84 1.36 17.14 -6.21
CA THR A 84 0.30 18.00 -5.67
C THR A 84 -0.47 17.24 -4.59
N GLY A 85 -0.81 17.92 -3.50
CA GLY A 85 -1.64 17.36 -2.43
C GLY A 85 -0.89 16.57 -1.36
N TRP A 86 0.43 16.37 -1.51
CA TRP A 86 1.24 15.70 -0.48
C TRP A 86 1.13 16.46 0.85
N SER A 87 0.62 15.77 1.89
CA SER A 87 0.45 16.33 3.24
C SER A 87 1.21 15.54 4.30
N GLY A 88 2.18 14.73 3.86
CA GLY A 88 2.99 13.86 4.71
C GLY A 88 3.92 14.63 5.67
N PRO A 89 4.82 13.90 6.36
CA PRO A 89 5.14 12.48 6.17
C PRO A 89 4.04 11.54 6.66
N TYR A 90 3.82 10.44 5.94
CA TYR A 90 2.85 9.39 6.26
C TYR A 90 3.46 8.26 7.11
N LEU A 91 4.79 8.15 7.11
CA LEU A 91 5.57 7.27 8.00
C LEU A 91 6.69 8.06 8.68
N SER A 92 7.04 7.65 9.89
CA SER A 92 8.14 8.25 10.66
C SER A 92 9.54 7.86 10.18
N GLY A 93 9.66 6.96 9.20
CA GLY A 93 10.93 6.42 8.74
C GLY A 93 10.84 5.83 7.33
N GLY A 94 11.99 5.51 6.74
CA GLY A 94 12.08 4.91 5.41
C GLY A 94 11.55 3.47 5.36
N VAL A 95 11.26 3.00 4.15
CA VAL A 95 10.91 1.59 3.89
C VAL A 95 11.95 0.99 2.96
N GLY A 96 12.52 -0.16 3.35
CA GLY A 96 13.39 -0.98 2.50
C GLY A 96 14.77 -0.37 2.16
N ASN A 97 15.25 0.64 2.88
CA ASN A 97 16.57 1.25 2.59
C ASN A 97 17.73 0.50 3.28
N GLY A 98 17.41 -0.47 4.15
CA GLY A 98 18.41 -1.25 4.89
C GLY A 98 19.14 -0.47 5.98
N GLY A 99 18.67 0.74 6.32
CA GLY A 99 19.13 1.52 7.46
C GLY A 99 18.78 0.82 8.77
N ALA A 100 19.47 1.23 9.84
CA ALA A 100 19.25 0.71 11.18
C ALA A 100 18.84 1.88 12.09
N SER A 101 17.64 2.41 11.91
CA SER A 101 17.01 3.29 12.90
C SER A 101 15.80 2.62 13.51
N SER A 102 15.54 2.91 14.79
CA SER A 102 14.40 2.37 15.56
C SER A 102 13.03 2.89 15.12
N THR A 103 12.99 3.84 14.18
CA THR A 103 11.78 4.43 13.60
C THR A 103 11.54 3.98 12.15
N ASP A 104 12.45 3.17 11.60
CA ASP A 104 12.47 2.85 10.18
C ASP A 104 11.76 1.52 9.93
N PHE A 105 10.85 1.52 8.96
CA PHE A 105 10.22 0.34 8.38
C PHE A 105 11.17 -0.33 7.39
N ASP A 106 12.46 -0.35 7.73
CA ASP A 106 13.53 -0.73 6.81
C ASP A 106 13.76 -2.23 6.78
N ARG A 107 13.55 -2.92 7.90
CA ARG A 107 13.84 -4.34 8.09
C ARG A 107 12.70 -5.05 8.80
N ASP A 108 12.48 -6.31 8.44
CA ASP A 108 11.53 -7.19 9.07
C ASP A 108 12.04 -7.78 10.41
N GLY A 109 11.20 -8.61 11.03
CA GLY A 109 11.51 -9.29 12.29
C GLY A 109 12.71 -10.25 12.23
N TRP A 110 13.20 -10.62 11.04
CA TRP A 110 14.41 -11.44 10.86
C TRP A 110 15.63 -10.62 10.41
N GLN A 111 15.48 -9.29 10.45
CA GLN A 111 16.47 -8.28 10.09
C GLN A 111 16.78 -8.20 8.61
N GLU A 112 15.90 -8.71 7.75
CA GLU A 112 16.04 -8.54 6.31
C GLU A 112 15.25 -7.35 5.79
N PRO A 113 15.79 -6.61 4.80
CA PRO A 113 15.14 -5.42 4.32
C PRO A 113 13.84 -5.76 3.58
N TYR A 114 12.81 -4.97 3.84
CA TYR A 114 11.58 -5.05 3.05
C TYR A 114 11.85 -4.73 1.59
N GLN A 115 11.04 -5.32 0.72
CA GLN A 115 11.08 -5.07 -0.72
C GLN A 115 9.79 -4.42 -1.16
N VAL A 116 9.93 -3.43 -2.02
CA VAL A 116 8.82 -2.71 -2.63
C VAL A 116 8.84 -2.97 -4.12
N ALA A 117 7.68 -3.38 -4.65
CA ALA A 117 7.43 -3.49 -6.07
C ALA A 117 6.19 -2.69 -6.43
N ILE A 118 6.19 -2.07 -7.62
CA ILE A 118 5.08 -1.25 -8.10
C ILE A 118 4.74 -1.74 -9.50
N ALA A 119 3.52 -2.19 -9.69
CA ALA A 119 3.02 -2.72 -10.96
C ALA A 119 1.64 -2.12 -11.27
N GLY A 120 1.63 -1.05 -12.05
CA GLY A 120 0.40 -0.32 -12.38
C GLY A 120 -0.27 0.24 -11.13
N ASP A 121 -1.46 -0.27 -10.82
CA ASP A 121 -2.28 0.13 -9.67
C ASP A 121 -2.04 -0.70 -8.40
N VAL A 122 -1.04 -1.58 -8.41
CA VAL A 122 -0.68 -2.42 -7.27
C VAL A 122 0.68 -2.01 -6.73
N TRP A 123 0.69 -1.66 -5.45
CA TRP A 123 1.92 -1.43 -4.68
C TRP A 123 2.12 -2.59 -3.71
N THR A 124 3.22 -3.32 -3.86
CA THR A 124 3.48 -4.57 -3.12
C THR A 124 4.64 -4.38 -2.16
N LEU A 125 4.42 -4.76 -0.89
CA LEU A 125 5.45 -4.89 0.14
C LEU A 125 5.71 -6.35 0.44
N THR A 126 6.98 -6.75 0.48
CA THR A 126 7.39 -8.13 0.74
C THR A 126 8.46 -8.20 1.84
N SER A 127 8.26 -9.11 2.80
CA SER A 127 9.29 -9.61 3.73
C SER A 127 9.69 -11.03 3.34
N SER A 128 11.00 -11.32 3.44
CA SER A 128 11.59 -12.62 3.10
C SER A 128 11.41 -13.70 4.17
N GLY A 129 10.70 -13.39 5.27
CA GLY A 129 10.38 -14.38 6.28
C GLY A 129 11.61 -14.98 7.01
N PRO A 130 11.39 -16.08 7.77
CA PRO A 130 12.44 -16.74 8.53
C PRO A 130 13.60 -17.30 7.71
N ASP A 131 13.35 -17.76 6.48
CA ASP A 131 14.39 -18.39 5.67
C ASP A 131 15.31 -17.37 4.96
N ARG A 132 14.93 -16.08 5.02
CA ARG A 132 15.66 -14.95 4.42
C ARG A 132 15.90 -15.11 2.92
N THR A 133 15.14 -15.99 2.31
CA THR A 133 15.17 -16.29 0.89
C THR A 133 13.93 -15.66 0.27
N ARG A 134 14.01 -15.33 -1.02
CA ARG A 134 12.94 -14.62 -1.71
C ARG A 134 12.14 -15.56 -2.58
N GLY A 135 10.85 -15.31 -2.70
CA GLY A 135 9.93 -16.09 -3.54
C GLY A 135 9.63 -17.46 -2.95
N THR A 136 9.81 -17.62 -1.64
CA THR A 136 9.56 -18.85 -0.90
C THR A 136 8.19 -18.77 -0.21
N GLY A 137 7.69 -19.91 0.26
CA GLY A 137 6.33 -20.00 0.82
C GLY A 137 6.16 -19.36 2.20
N ASP A 138 7.23 -18.85 2.80
CA ASP A 138 7.24 -18.17 4.08
C ASP A 138 7.29 -16.64 3.98
N ASP A 139 7.43 -16.11 2.76
CA ASP A 139 7.33 -14.69 2.46
C ASP A 139 6.00 -14.12 2.95
N LEU A 140 6.06 -12.92 3.53
CA LEU A 140 4.88 -12.14 3.88
C LEU A 140 4.71 -11.06 2.82
N VAL A 141 3.53 -11.01 2.19
CA VAL A 141 3.22 -10.07 1.10
C VAL A 141 1.96 -9.29 1.44
N ILE A 142 2.01 -7.97 1.28
CA ILE A 142 0.84 -7.10 1.28
C ILE A 142 0.78 -6.35 -0.06
N ASP A 143 -0.37 -6.46 -0.72
CA ASP A 143 -0.69 -5.74 -1.96
C ASP A 143 -1.69 -4.63 -1.67
N VAL A 144 -1.28 -3.39 -1.96
CA VAL A 144 -2.14 -2.22 -1.97
C VAL A 144 -2.63 -2.02 -3.40
N ASP A 145 -3.75 -2.68 -3.72
CA ASP A 145 -4.43 -2.55 -5.01
C ASP A 145 -5.50 -1.45 -4.95
N ILE A 146 -5.35 -0.42 -5.79
CA ILE A 146 -6.30 0.70 -5.90
C ILE A 146 -7.16 0.65 -7.17
N THR A 147 -7.09 -0.45 -7.93
CA THR A 147 -7.81 -0.60 -9.20
C THR A 147 -9.31 -0.41 -9.01
N ARG A 148 -9.88 -0.97 -7.95
CA ARG A 148 -11.33 -0.90 -7.67
C ARG A 148 -11.76 0.51 -7.34
N GLU A 149 -10.96 1.23 -6.59
CA GLU A 149 -11.18 2.61 -6.19
C GLU A 149 -11.19 3.52 -7.42
N ARG A 150 -10.22 3.35 -8.33
CA ARG A 150 -10.17 4.08 -9.61
C ARG A 150 -11.35 3.74 -10.53
N ARG A 151 -11.76 2.46 -10.62
CA ARG A 151 -12.95 2.04 -11.37
C ARG A 151 -14.20 2.73 -10.83
N ARG A 152 -14.42 2.67 -9.51
CA ARG A 152 -15.58 3.31 -8.84
C ARG A 152 -15.66 4.80 -9.16
N VAL A 153 -14.56 5.52 -9.02
CA VAL A 153 -14.52 6.96 -9.30
C VAL A 153 -14.84 7.24 -10.78
N THR A 154 -14.34 6.40 -11.67
CA THR A 154 -14.61 6.53 -13.11
C THR A 154 -16.09 6.33 -13.42
N ASP A 155 -16.71 5.29 -12.88
CA ASP A 155 -18.13 4.98 -13.09
C ASP A 155 -19.04 6.09 -12.54
N GLU A 156 -18.71 6.63 -11.36
CA GLU A 156 -19.43 7.77 -10.75
C GLU A 156 -19.37 9.02 -11.65
N ARG A 157 -18.18 9.34 -12.16
CA ARG A 157 -17.99 10.47 -13.09
C ARG A 157 -18.74 10.26 -14.40
N LEU A 158 -18.65 9.07 -14.98
CA LEU A 158 -19.36 8.71 -16.22
C LEU A 158 -20.88 8.84 -16.06
N ALA A 159 -21.43 8.42 -14.92
CA ALA A 159 -22.86 8.54 -14.66
C ALA A 159 -23.34 10.00 -14.68
N VAL A 160 -22.60 10.89 -14.02
CA VAL A 160 -22.90 12.34 -13.98
C VAL A 160 -22.75 12.97 -15.36
N ILE A 161 -21.64 12.68 -16.05
CA ILE A 161 -21.38 13.23 -17.39
C ILE A 161 -22.46 12.76 -18.39
N ASN A 162 -22.75 11.47 -18.43
CA ASN A 162 -23.74 10.91 -19.35
C ASN A 162 -25.18 11.34 -19.00
N LEU A 163 -25.45 11.72 -17.75
CA LEU A 163 -26.70 12.40 -17.40
C LEU A 163 -26.73 13.82 -17.99
N ALA A 164 -25.67 14.61 -17.80
CA ALA A 164 -25.59 15.98 -18.33
C ALA A 164 -25.73 16.01 -19.86
N ILE A 165 -25.06 15.10 -20.58
CA ILE A 165 -25.18 14.97 -22.04
C ILE A 165 -26.63 14.67 -22.45
N ARG A 166 -27.30 13.75 -21.75
CA ARG A 166 -28.70 13.41 -22.04
C ARG A 166 -29.63 14.59 -21.84
N LEU A 167 -29.47 15.34 -20.74
CA LEU A 167 -30.26 16.53 -20.46
C LEU A 167 -30.05 17.63 -21.51
N TYR A 168 -28.80 17.87 -21.93
CA TYR A 168 -28.48 18.83 -22.98
C TYR A 168 -29.12 18.45 -24.33
N ASN A 169 -29.01 17.16 -24.71
CA ASN A 169 -29.55 16.68 -25.97
C ASN A 169 -31.09 16.68 -25.99
N ASP A 170 -31.74 16.49 -24.84
CA ASP A 170 -33.21 16.58 -24.70
C ASP A 170 -33.71 18.03 -24.87
N ASP A 171 -33.01 19.00 -24.28
CA ASP A 171 -33.29 20.44 -24.47
C ASP A 171 -33.12 20.88 -25.93
N TRP A 172 -32.12 20.31 -26.62
CA TRP A 172 -31.94 20.51 -28.07
C TRP A 172 -33.09 19.93 -28.91
N LEU A 173 -33.62 18.77 -28.54
CA LEU A 173 -34.69 18.08 -29.29
C LEU A 173 -36.11 18.62 -29.01
N SER A 174 -36.28 19.42 -27.96
CA SER A 174 -37.53 20.12 -27.68
C SER A 174 -37.83 21.16 -28.79
N PRO A 175 -39.09 21.34 -29.22
CA PRO A 175 -39.44 22.11 -30.42
C PRO A 175 -38.78 23.50 -30.41
N PRO A 176 -38.18 23.92 -31.54
CA PRO A 176 -37.11 24.90 -31.53
C PRO A 176 -37.63 26.25 -31.08
N SER A 177 -37.11 26.71 -29.94
CA SER A 177 -37.17 28.11 -29.55
C SER A 177 -35.96 28.83 -30.16
N PRO A 178 -35.96 30.16 -30.28
CA PRO A 178 -34.78 30.93 -30.72
C PRO A 178 -33.53 30.75 -29.82
N GLN A 179 -33.66 30.00 -28.72
CA GLN A 179 -32.65 29.81 -27.69
C GLN A 179 -32.12 28.36 -27.64
N SER A 180 -32.61 27.47 -28.50
CA SER A 180 -32.15 26.07 -28.54
C SER A 180 -30.63 26.00 -28.73
N PRO A 181 -29.92 25.19 -27.93
CA PRO A 181 -28.46 25.13 -27.96
C PRO A 181 -27.94 24.45 -29.24
N ASP A 182 -26.72 24.82 -29.67
CA ASP A 182 -26.04 24.12 -30.77
C ASP A 182 -25.75 22.66 -30.40
N PRO A 183 -25.66 21.72 -31.36
CA PRO A 183 -25.30 20.33 -31.07
C PRO A 183 -23.94 20.24 -30.36
N LEU A 184 -23.79 19.25 -29.48
CA LEU A 184 -22.50 19.00 -28.81
C LEU A 184 -21.42 18.72 -29.86
N SER A 185 -20.24 19.27 -29.61
CA SER A 185 -19.05 19.05 -30.45
C SER A 185 -18.64 17.58 -30.43
N ASP A 186 -17.84 17.19 -31.42
CA ASP A 186 -17.42 15.82 -31.67
C ASP A 186 -16.23 15.37 -30.79
N THR A 187 -15.59 16.28 -30.04
CA THR A 187 -14.56 15.92 -29.05
C THR A 187 -15.05 16.17 -27.62
N TRP A 188 -14.59 15.35 -26.67
CA TRP A 188 -15.02 15.48 -25.27
C TRP A 188 -14.61 16.83 -24.66
N SER A 189 -13.40 17.33 -24.94
CA SER A 189 -12.92 18.59 -24.35
C SER A 189 -13.79 19.79 -24.75
N THR A 190 -14.20 19.87 -26.01
CA THR A 190 -15.08 20.93 -26.51
C THR A 190 -16.53 20.75 -26.05
N ALA A 191 -17.03 19.51 -26.05
CA ALA A 191 -18.36 19.19 -25.53
C ALA A 191 -18.48 19.51 -24.02
N PHE A 192 -17.45 19.20 -23.24
CA PHE A 192 -17.36 19.57 -21.82
C PHE A 192 -17.47 21.09 -21.62
N ALA A 193 -16.74 21.88 -22.40
CA ALA A 193 -16.81 23.33 -22.32
C ALA A 193 -18.22 23.88 -22.65
N GLN A 194 -18.92 23.27 -23.62
CA GLN A 194 -20.31 23.62 -23.94
C GLN A 194 -21.27 23.31 -22.78
N LEU A 195 -21.14 22.11 -22.19
CA LEU A 195 -21.96 21.69 -21.03
C LEU A 195 -21.74 22.62 -19.82
N VAL A 196 -20.49 23.01 -19.56
CA VAL A 196 -20.14 23.95 -18.48
C VAL A 196 -20.70 25.34 -18.76
N ALA A 197 -20.51 25.87 -19.97
CA ALA A 197 -20.98 27.20 -20.34
C ALA A 197 -22.51 27.34 -20.25
N ARG A 198 -23.24 26.25 -20.43
CA ARG A 198 -24.71 26.18 -20.34
C ARG A 198 -25.22 25.73 -18.97
N GLY A 199 -24.33 25.41 -18.02
CA GLY A 199 -24.70 25.05 -16.65
C GLY A 199 -25.20 23.61 -16.44
N TYR A 200 -25.02 22.72 -17.43
CA TYR A 200 -25.39 21.30 -17.32
C TYR A 200 -24.36 20.47 -16.53
N LEU A 201 -23.12 20.96 -16.43
CA LEU A 201 -22.04 20.30 -15.72
C LEU A 201 -21.17 21.33 -14.99
N ALA A 202 -20.65 20.98 -13.81
CA ALA A 202 -19.77 21.88 -13.07
C ALA A 202 -18.40 21.99 -13.73
N ASN A 203 -17.78 23.18 -13.65
CA ASN A 203 -16.41 23.39 -14.09
C ASN A 203 -15.41 22.79 -13.08
N ALA A 204 -15.29 21.47 -13.09
CA ALA A 204 -14.39 20.73 -12.21
C ALA A 204 -13.45 19.84 -13.03
N ALA A 205 -12.15 19.88 -12.70
CA ALA A 205 -11.13 19.05 -13.34
C ALA A 205 -11.45 17.55 -13.25
N THR A 206 -12.18 17.14 -12.20
CA THR A 206 -12.61 15.75 -11.99
C THR A 206 -13.45 15.17 -13.12
N TYR A 207 -14.15 16.01 -13.91
CA TYR A 207 -14.98 15.54 -15.03
C TYR A 207 -14.23 15.53 -16.37
N GLN A 208 -12.97 15.97 -16.41
CA GLN A 208 -12.19 15.99 -17.66
C GLN A 208 -11.49 14.65 -17.91
N SER A 209 -11.18 13.92 -16.84
CA SER A 209 -10.48 12.63 -16.89
C SER A 209 -11.11 11.58 -15.98
N ASP A 210 -10.77 10.33 -16.23
CA ASP A 210 -11.18 9.17 -15.44
C ASP A 210 -10.34 9.02 -14.14
N GLY A 211 -10.56 7.92 -13.42
CA GLY A 211 -9.83 7.58 -12.20
C GLY A 211 -8.32 7.32 -12.41
N TRP A 212 -7.88 7.13 -13.66
CA TRP A 212 -6.47 6.97 -14.03
C TRP A 212 -5.83 8.26 -14.51
N GLY A 213 -6.63 9.30 -14.75
CA GLY A 213 -6.17 10.56 -15.33
C GLY A 213 -6.26 10.59 -16.86
N ASP A 214 -6.80 9.54 -17.49
CA ASP A 214 -7.01 9.50 -18.93
C ASP A 214 -8.28 10.25 -19.32
N ALA A 215 -8.28 10.88 -20.49
CA ALA A 215 -9.45 11.60 -20.98
C ALA A 215 -10.59 10.65 -21.34
N PHE A 216 -11.84 11.05 -21.07
CA PHE A 216 -13.01 10.31 -21.53
C PHE A 216 -13.11 10.30 -23.06
N VAL A 217 -13.64 9.21 -23.61
CA VAL A 217 -13.76 8.96 -25.04
C VAL A 217 -15.24 8.95 -25.42
N ARG A 218 -15.60 9.56 -26.56
CA ARG A 218 -16.98 9.54 -27.06
C ARG A 218 -17.42 8.13 -27.43
N VAL A 219 -18.71 7.86 -27.26
CA VAL A 219 -19.36 6.67 -27.81
C VAL A 219 -19.82 6.98 -29.22
N GLY A 220 -19.34 6.23 -30.21
CA GLY A 220 -19.67 6.39 -31.64
C GLY A 220 -18.59 7.12 -32.45
N THR A 221 -18.70 7.04 -33.77
CA THR A 221 -17.65 7.49 -34.70
C THR A 221 -17.99 8.75 -35.48
N SER A 222 -19.24 9.24 -35.44
CA SER A 222 -19.67 10.44 -36.14
C SER A 222 -20.85 11.11 -35.44
N GLY A 223 -21.05 12.41 -35.71
CA GLY A 223 -22.13 13.21 -35.14
C GLY A 223 -21.81 13.81 -33.76
N PRO A 224 -22.79 14.48 -33.15
CA PRO A 224 -22.63 15.08 -31.83
C PRO A 224 -22.44 14.01 -30.75
N VAL A 225 -21.75 14.36 -29.67
CA VAL A 225 -21.54 13.45 -28.53
C VAL A 225 -22.89 13.11 -27.87
N VAL A 226 -23.24 11.82 -27.88
CA VAL A 226 -24.45 11.30 -27.23
C VAL A 226 -24.15 10.63 -25.88
N ALA A 227 -22.93 10.12 -25.72
CA ALA A 227 -22.41 9.56 -24.48
C ALA A 227 -20.87 9.53 -24.53
N VAL A 228 -20.25 9.36 -23.37
CA VAL A 228 -18.82 9.10 -23.20
C VAL A 228 -18.58 7.82 -22.39
N THR A 229 -17.39 7.26 -22.55
CA THR A 229 -16.86 6.08 -21.85
C THR A 229 -15.40 6.32 -21.45
N SER A 230 -14.84 5.45 -20.62
CA SER A 230 -13.38 5.36 -20.39
C SER A 230 -12.80 4.15 -21.13
N GLN A 231 -11.50 4.19 -21.42
CA GLN A 231 -10.73 3.04 -21.92
C GLN A 231 -10.44 2.02 -20.81
N ASN A 232 -10.52 2.43 -19.55
CA ASN A 232 -10.18 1.66 -18.36
C ASN A 232 -11.39 0.97 -17.70
N THR A 233 -12.60 1.16 -18.25
CA THR A 233 -13.86 0.57 -17.77
C THR A 233 -14.25 -0.75 -18.47
N GLY A 234 -13.31 -1.40 -19.18
CA GLY A 234 -13.54 -2.68 -19.88
C GLY A 234 -12.90 -3.86 -19.14
N SER A 235 -13.72 -4.84 -18.76
CA SER A 235 -13.41 -6.19 -18.18
C SER A 235 -12.12 -6.27 -17.34
#